data_AF-A0A7W1THU2-F1
#
_entry.id   AF-A0A7W1THU2-F1
#
_cell.length_a   1.000
_cell.length_b   1.000
_cell.length_c   1.000
_cell.angle_alpha   90.00
_cell.angle_beta   90.00
_cell.angle_gamma   90.00
#
_symmetry.space_group_name_H-M   'P 1'
#
loop_
_entity.id
_entity.type
_entity.pdbx_description
1 polymer ?
#
loop_
_entity_poly.entity_id
_entity_poly.type
_entity_poly.pdbx_seq_one_letter_code
_entity_poly.pdbx_strand_id
1 'polypeptide(L)'
;MASIEQGGRIEHVIGGSDITAEFTDGIIRGASGCNTYGGQFTVTGNRLTVKNVVETQLGCGNQQEIDYLRALDGATSFTLTSDTLTITYAGGALHFTRM
;
A
#
# COMPACT_ATOMS: atom_id res chain seq x y z
N MET A 1 8.81 6.39 -5.37
CA MET A 1 8.15 7.27 -4.38
C MET A 1 6.74 6.75 -4.13
N ALA A 2 6.15 7.02 -2.96
CA ALA A 2 4.77 6.64 -2.67
C ALA A 2 3.95 7.84 -2.15
N SER A 3 2.63 7.77 -2.30
CA SER A 3 1.68 8.70 -1.69
C SER A 3 0.32 8.03 -1.46
N ILE A 4 -0.40 8.49 -0.43
CA ILE A 4 -1.72 7.98 -0.05
C ILE A 4 -2.75 9.06 -0.41
N GLU A 5 -3.74 8.74 -1.21
CA GLU A 5 -4.87 9.62 -1.51
C GLU A 5 -6.07 9.21 -0.68
N GLN A 6 -6.57 10.12 0.17
CA GLN A 6 -7.72 9.88 1.03
C GLN A 6 -8.66 11.07 1.05
N GLY A 7 -9.94 10.84 0.74
CA GLY A 7 -10.95 11.92 0.73
C GLY A 7 -10.63 13.05 -0.25
N GLY A 8 -9.97 12.74 -1.38
CA GLY A 8 -9.56 13.71 -2.40
C GLY A 8 -8.34 14.55 -2.02
N ARG A 9 -7.61 14.20 -0.96
CA ARG A 9 -6.33 14.83 -0.59
C ARG A 9 -5.20 13.83 -0.75
N ILE A 10 -4.07 14.29 -1.27
CA ILE A 10 -2.85 13.49 -1.39
C ILE A 10 -1.95 13.76 -0.17
N GLU A 11 -1.60 12.70 0.54
CA GLU A 11 -0.65 12.67 1.63
C GLU A 11 0.68 12.09 1.17
N HIS A 12 1.77 12.80 1.48
CA HIS A 12 3.12 12.36 1.18
C HIS A 12 3.69 11.50 2.30
N VAL A 13 4.59 10.58 1.94
CA VAL A 13 5.36 9.79 2.92
C VAL A 13 6.10 10.73 3.86
N ILE A 14 6.01 10.45 5.17
CA ILE A 14 6.65 11.26 6.21
C ILE A 14 8.17 11.11 6.06
N GLY A 15 8.92 12.21 6.21
CA GLY A 15 10.38 12.16 6.11
C GLY A 15 10.99 11.22 7.16
N GLY A 16 11.81 10.27 6.71
CA GLY A 16 12.43 9.26 7.59
C GLY A 16 11.64 7.97 7.76
N SER A 17 10.47 7.83 7.11
CA SER A 17 9.77 6.56 6.93
C SER A 17 9.78 6.12 5.47
N ASP A 18 9.49 4.84 5.24
CA ASP A 18 9.36 4.28 3.90
C ASP A 18 8.02 3.58 3.74
N ILE A 19 7.33 3.86 2.63
CA ILE A 19 6.17 3.08 2.16
C ILE A 19 6.55 2.42 0.85
N THR A 20 6.54 1.09 0.85
CA THR A 20 6.91 0.26 -0.31
C THR A 20 5.94 -0.90 -0.48
N ALA A 21 5.83 -1.42 -1.70
CA ALA A 21 5.04 -2.60 -1.99
C ALA A 21 5.72 -3.42 -3.10
N GLU A 22 6.14 -4.63 -2.77
CA GLU A 22 6.69 -5.62 -3.69
C GLU A 22 5.70 -6.77 -3.83
N PHE A 23 5.38 -7.13 -5.08
CA PHE A 23 4.44 -8.19 -5.42
C PHE A 23 5.18 -9.34 -6.10
N THR A 24 5.33 -10.46 -5.40
CA THR A 24 6.10 -11.61 -5.91
C THR A 24 5.43 -12.91 -5.47
N ASP A 25 5.16 -13.82 -6.41
CA ASP A 25 4.62 -15.17 -6.16
C ASP A 25 3.35 -15.21 -5.27
N GLY A 26 2.42 -14.28 -5.50
CA GLY A 26 1.17 -14.18 -4.72
C GLY A 26 1.33 -13.62 -3.31
N ILE A 27 2.54 -13.15 -2.96
CA ILE A 27 2.87 -12.50 -1.70
C ILE A 27 3.16 -11.02 -1.94
N ILE A 28 2.58 -10.17 -1.09
CA ILE A 28 2.92 -8.76 -1.01
C ILE A 28 3.77 -8.51 0.22
N ARG A 29 4.82 -7.71 0.09
CA ARG A 29 5.73 -7.33 1.20
C ARG A 29 6.14 -5.87 1.05
N GLY A 30 6.52 -5.24 2.15
CA GLY A 30 7.09 -3.91 2.08
C GLY A 30 7.26 -3.25 3.44
N ALA A 31 7.61 -1.97 3.40
CA ALA A 31 7.56 -1.08 4.55
C ALA A 31 6.21 -0.35 4.55
N SER A 32 5.58 -0.25 5.71
CA SER A 32 4.31 0.45 5.92
C SER A 32 4.50 1.82 6.58
N GLY A 33 5.73 2.31 6.65
CA GLY A 33 6.12 3.49 7.41
C GLY A 33 7.14 3.12 8.46
N CYS A 34 6.70 2.67 9.64
CA CYS A 34 7.61 2.27 10.71
C CYS A 34 7.86 0.77 10.76
N ASN A 35 6.84 -0.03 10.44
CA ASN A 35 6.93 -1.48 10.41
C ASN A 35 7.21 -2.00 9.00
N THR A 36 7.63 -3.26 8.96
CA THR A 36 7.54 -4.06 7.74
C THR A 36 6.27 -4.90 7.80
N TYR A 37 5.66 -5.12 6.64
CA TYR A 37 4.44 -5.91 6.52
C TYR A 37 4.57 -7.00 5.45
N GLY A 38 3.70 -7.99 5.54
CA GLY A 38 3.54 -9.04 4.55
C GLY A 38 2.09 -9.50 4.47
N GLY A 39 1.70 -10.00 3.31
CA GLY A 39 0.35 -10.53 3.09
C GLY A 39 0.24 -11.34 1.82
N GLN A 40 -0.96 -11.83 1.54
CA GLN A 40 -1.28 -12.54 0.30
C GLN A 40 -2.02 -11.61 -0.64
N PHE A 41 -1.72 -11.69 -1.93
CA PHE A 41 -2.48 -10.97 -2.94
C PHE A 41 -2.95 -11.91 -4.07
N THR A 42 -4.06 -11.54 -4.68
CA THR A 42 -4.54 -12.15 -5.92
C THR A 42 -4.91 -11.08 -6.94
N VAL A 43 -4.68 -11.39 -8.21
CA VAL A 43 -5.05 -10.53 -9.35
C VAL A 43 -5.96 -11.31 -10.30
N THR A 44 -7.13 -10.74 -10.60
CA THR A 44 -8.04 -11.25 -11.63
C THR A 44 -8.45 -10.10 -12.54
N GLY A 45 -7.89 -10.06 -13.76
CA GLY A 45 -8.02 -8.90 -14.62
C GLY A 45 -7.37 -7.67 -13.99
N ASN A 46 -8.15 -6.62 -13.75
CA ASN A 46 -7.73 -5.42 -13.02
C ASN A 46 -8.09 -5.43 -11.53
N ARG A 47 -8.73 -6.49 -11.04
CA ARG A 47 -9.11 -6.63 -9.63
C ARG A 47 -7.89 -7.06 -8.83
N LEU A 48 -7.52 -6.26 -7.84
CA LEU A 48 -6.54 -6.62 -6.82
C LEU A 48 -7.29 -6.98 -5.54
N THR A 49 -6.88 -8.06 -4.88
CA THR A 49 -7.35 -8.39 -3.53
C THR A 49 -6.14 -8.67 -2.67
N VAL A 50 -6.08 -8.07 -1.49
CA VAL A 50 -5.06 -8.33 -0.49
C VAL A 50 -5.72 -8.93 0.74
N LYS A 51 -5.08 -9.92 1.35
CA LYS A 51 -5.58 -10.63 2.53
C LYS A 51 -4.46 -11.03 3.46
N ASN A 52 -4.81 -11.37 4.70
CA ASN A 52 -3.89 -11.92 5.68
C ASN A 52 -2.67 -11.01 5.89
N VAL A 53 -2.89 -9.70 5.91
CA VAL A 53 -1.84 -8.71 6.15
C VAL A 53 -1.41 -8.82 7.61
N VAL A 54 -0.10 -8.96 7.81
CA VAL A 54 0.57 -8.98 9.10
C VAL A 54 1.73 -7.99 9.07
N GLU A 55 2.05 -7.43 10.23
CA GLU A 55 3.12 -6.45 10.37
C GLU A 55 4.00 -6.77 11.59
N THR A 56 5.22 -6.25 11.59
CA THR A 56 6.02 -6.15 12.81
C THR A 56 5.40 -5.14 13.77
N GLN A 57 5.75 -5.18 15.06
CA GLN A 57 5.19 -4.29 16.08
C GLN A 57 6.28 -3.47 16.77
N LEU A 58 6.95 -2.58 16.02
CA LEU A 58 7.96 -1.65 16.56
C LEU A 58 7.33 -0.53 17.41
N GLY A 59 6.01 -0.35 17.35
CA GLY A 59 5.25 0.47 18.31
C GLY A 59 5.30 1.99 18.08
N CYS A 60 5.54 2.44 16.85
CA CYS A 60 5.71 3.86 16.52
C CYS A 60 4.38 4.63 16.46
N GLY A 61 3.25 3.92 16.32
CA GLY A 61 1.90 4.48 16.42
C GLY A 61 1.59 5.60 15.43
N ASN A 62 2.19 5.57 14.22
CA ASN A 62 1.98 6.63 13.25
C ASN A 62 0.69 6.40 12.45
N GLN A 63 -0.04 7.50 12.19
CA GLN A 63 -1.34 7.45 11.49
C GLN A 63 -1.19 7.01 10.03
N GLN A 64 -0.08 7.37 9.39
CA GLN A 64 0.23 7.02 8.01
C GLN A 64 0.29 5.50 7.76
N GLU A 65 0.86 4.74 8.69
CA GLU A 65 0.93 3.28 8.63
C GLU A 65 -0.45 2.65 8.72
N ILE A 66 -1.28 3.15 9.63
CA ILE A 66 -2.66 2.69 9.80
C ILE A 66 -3.47 2.95 8.51
N ASP A 67 -3.35 4.15 7.95
CA ASP A 67 -4.09 4.52 6.74
C ASP A 67 -3.60 3.74 5.52
N TYR A 68 -2.29 3.54 5.41
CA TYR A 68 -1.69 2.70 4.37
C TYR A 68 -2.18 1.25 4.42
N LEU A 69 -2.07 0.60 5.59
CA LEU A 69 -2.48 -0.80 5.75
C LEU A 69 -3.99 -0.97 5.54
N ARG A 70 -4.80 -0.02 5.99
CA ARG A 70 -6.25 -0.01 5.72
C ARG A 70 -6.56 0.15 4.23
N ALA A 71 -5.85 1.04 3.53
CA ALA A 71 -6.01 1.22 2.10
C ALA A 71 -5.65 -0.06 1.33
N LEU A 72 -4.58 -0.73 1.76
CA LEU A 72 -4.12 -1.98 1.15
C LEU A 72 -5.11 -3.14 1.38
N ASP A 73 -5.61 -3.30 2.62
CA ASP A 73 -6.64 -4.30 2.95
C ASP A 73 -7.96 -4.04 2.17
N GLY A 74 -8.31 -2.77 1.99
CA GLY A 74 -9.46 -2.32 1.21
C GLY A 74 -9.25 -2.29 -0.31
N ALA A 75 -8.13 -2.78 -0.83
CA ALA A 75 -7.82 -2.74 -2.26
C ALA A 75 -8.89 -3.46 -3.09
N THR A 76 -9.32 -2.82 -4.17
CA THR A 76 -10.37 -3.34 -5.07
C THR A 76 -9.89 -3.51 -6.49
N SER A 77 -9.01 -2.63 -6.95
CA SER A 77 -8.46 -2.66 -8.30
C SER A 77 -7.10 -2.00 -8.33
N PHE A 78 -6.40 -2.21 -9.43
CA PHE A 78 -5.14 -1.52 -9.69
C PHE A 78 -5.04 -1.11 -11.16
N THR A 79 -4.21 -0.10 -11.41
CA THR A 79 -3.70 0.24 -12.73
C THR A 79 -2.19 0.29 -12.67
N LEU A 80 -1.54 -0.19 -13.73
CA LEU A 80 -0.10 -0.13 -13.89
C LEU A 80 0.21 0.54 -15.21
N THR A 81 0.83 1.71 -15.18
CA THR A 81 1.14 2.52 -16.36
C THR A 81 2.60 2.95 -16.34
N SER A 82 3.39 2.41 -17.27
CA SER A 82 4.84 2.61 -17.36
C SER A 82 5.52 2.33 -16.01
N ASP A 83 5.74 3.37 -15.21
CA ASP A 83 6.43 3.32 -13.92
C ASP A 83 5.52 3.56 -12.71
N THR A 84 4.22 3.77 -12.93
CA THR A 84 3.27 4.09 -11.85
C THR A 84 2.32 2.93 -11.61
N LEU A 85 2.27 2.46 -10.36
CA LEU A 85 1.23 1.58 -9.85
C LEU A 85 0.24 2.42 -9.03
N THR A 86 -1.02 2.38 -9.40
CA THR A 86 -2.11 2.94 -8.61
C THR A 86 -3.00 1.82 -8.10
N ILE A 87 -3.24 1.75 -6.79
CA ILE A 87 -4.15 0.80 -6.17
C ILE A 87 -5.37 1.56 -5.64
N THR A 88 -6.55 1.23 -6.13
CA THR A 88 -7.80 1.90 -5.76
C THR A 88 -8.50 1.16 -4.63
N TYR A 89 -8.99 1.91 -3.65
CA TYR A 89 -9.81 1.44 -2.54
C TYR A 89 -10.97 2.41 -2.28
N ALA A 90 -11.86 2.10 -1.35
CA ALA A 90 -13.08 2.89 -1.12
C ALA A 90 -12.81 4.36 -0.74
N GLY A 91 -11.68 4.66 -0.09
CA GLY A 91 -11.33 5.99 0.39
C GLY A 91 -10.50 6.84 -0.58
N GLY A 92 -10.00 6.26 -1.67
CA GLY A 92 -9.11 6.91 -2.63
C GLY A 92 -8.16 5.91 -3.29
N ALA A 93 -6.86 6.25 -3.34
CA ALA A 93 -5.86 5.43 -4.02
C ALA A 93 -4.47 5.50 -3.38
N LEU A 94 -3.73 4.40 -3.45
CA LEU A 94 -2.30 4.38 -3.20
C LEU A 94 -1.57 4.57 -4.52
N HIS A 95 -0.62 5.49 -4.57
CA HIS A 95 0.19 5.75 -5.76
C HIS A 95 1.64 5.40 -5.46
N PHE A 96 2.24 4.58 -6.31
CA PHE A 96 3.63 4.16 -6.22
C PHE A 96 4.34 4.42 -7.55
N THR A 97 5.58 4.86 -7.47
CA THR A 97 6.51 4.88 -8.60
C THR A 97 7.53 3.77 -8.41
N ARG A 98 7.76 3.00 -9.48
CA ARG A 98 8.80 1.98 -9.58
C ARG A 98 10.15 2.58 -9.19
N MET A 99 10.91 1.85 -8.38
CA MET A 99 12.28 2.20 -7.98
C MET A 99 13.29 1.42 -8.80
#